data_AF-A0ABD5LTI8-F1
#
_entry.id   AF-A0ABD5LTI8-F1
#
_cell.length_a   1.000
_cell.length_b   1.000
_cell.length_c   1.000
_cell.angle_alpha   90.00
_cell.angle_beta   90.00
_cell.angle_gamma   90.00
#
_symmetry.space_group_name_H-M   'P 1'
#
loop_
_entity.id
_entity.type
_entity.pdbx_description
1 polymer ?
#
loop_
_entity_poly.entity_id
_entity_poly.type
_entity_poly.pdbx_seq_one_letter_code
_entity_poly.pdbx_strand_id
1 'polypeptide(L)'
;MRDSDGFYLPQAADVLLTTPQRQNWLQQISRVVALPDNQYRALCLSPLQTLAERLQCVPASKTGKYAGEGGLLDLTLNTTAWCMRMSQKEMLPRGLPSEEQSRQFSAWNVCVFIPDCFTGYR
;
A
#
# COMPACT_ATOMS: atom_id res chain seq x y z
N MET A 1 0.12 -13.36 -16.73
CA MET A 1 0.04 -14.64 -17.49
C MET A 1 -0.80 -15.60 -16.69
N ARG A 2 -1.77 -16.28 -17.33
CA ARG A 2 -2.56 -17.34 -16.70
C ARG A 2 -2.03 -18.69 -17.18
N ASP A 3 -2.04 -19.68 -16.30
CA ASP A 3 -1.72 -21.06 -16.65
C ASP A 3 -2.84 -21.67 -17.53
N SER A 4 -2.60 -22.83 -18.14
CA SER A 4 -3.59 -23.58 -18.93
C SER A 4 -4.86 -23.90 -18.14
N ASP A 5 -4.77 -23.97 -16.82
CA ASP A 5 -5.90 -24.19 -15.91
C ASP A 5 -6.61 -22.88 -15.49
N GLY A 6 -6.23 -21.73 -16.06
CA GLY A 6 -6.86 -20.43 -15.79
C GLY A 6 -6.44 -19.76 -14.47
N PHE A 7 -5.50 -20.35 -13.73
CA PHE A 7 -4.93 -19.75 -12.52
C PHE A 7 -3.91 -18.66 -12.86
N TYR A 8 -3.82 -17.63 -12.01
CA TYR A 8 -2.80 -16.60 -12.16
C TYR A 8 -1.45 -17.13 -11.69
N LEU A 9 -0.44 -17.02 -12.55
CA LEU A 9 0.94 -17.26 -12.14
C LEU A 9 1.40 -16.13 -11.23
N PRO A 10 2.12 -16.42 -10.12
CA PRO A 10 2.68 -15.39 -9.27
C PRO A 10 3.62 -14.49 -10.07
N GLN A 11 3.40 -13.19 -9.99
CA GLN A 11 4.18 -12.16 -10.65
C GLN A 11 5.12 -11.50 -9.65
N ALA A 12 6.29 -11.08 -10.14
CA ALA A 12 7.25 -10.31 -9.36
C ALA A 12 6.65 -8.96 -8.94
N ALA A 13 7.02 -8.47 -7.76
CA ALA A 13 6.59 -7.16 -7.28
C ALA A 13 6.81 -6.05 -8.30
N ASP A 14 7.93 -6.10 -9.02
CA ASP A 14 8.32 -5.07 -9.99
C ASP A 14 7.34 -4.98 -11.16
N VAL A 15 6.78 -6.12 -11.58
CA VAL A 15 5.75 -6.21 -12.64
C VAL A 15 4.39 -5.76 -12.10
N LEU A 16 4.09 -6.12 -10.85
CA LEU A 16 2.85 -5.71 -10.20
C LEU A 16 2.83 -4.20 -9.91
N LEU A 17 3.95 -3.58 -9.60
CA LEU A 17 4.04 -2.16 -9.25
C LEU A 17 4.31 -1.25 -10.45
N THR A 18 4.51 -1.79 -11.66
CA THR A 18 4.82 -0.99 -12.85
C THR A 18 3.63 -0.22 -13.42
N THR A 19 2.39 -0.56 -13.03
CA THR A 19 1.19 0.12 -13.51
C THR A 19 1.25 1.63 -13.22
N PRO A 20 0.93 2.52 -14.17
CA PRO A 20 1.05 3.97 -14.00
C PRO A 20 0.34 4.52 -12.76
N GLN A 21 -0.83 3.96 -12.44
CA GLN A 21 -1.60 4.33 -11.26
C GLN A 21 -0.88 3.97 -9.95
N ARG A 22 -0.25 2.79 -9.88
CA ARG A 22 0.52 2.32 -8.71
C ARG A 22 1.77 3.17 -8.51
N GLN A 23 2.48 3.49 -9.59
CA GLN A 23 3.61 4.41 -9.54
C GLN A 23 3.21 5.81 -9.06
N ASN A 24 2.03 6.30 -9.44
CA ASN A 24 1.52 7.58 -8.96
C ASN A 24 1.33 7.59 -7.43
N TRP A 25 0.76 6.53 -6.85
CA TRP A 25 0.65 6.40 -5.40
C TRP A 25 1.99 6.26 -4.71
N LEU A 26 2.94 5.50 -5.27
CA LEU A 26 4.30 5.40 -4.75
C LEU A 26 4.99 6.77 -4.69
N GLN A 27 4.83 7.60 -5.74
CA GLN A 27 5.34 8.97 -5.74
C GLN A 27 4.64 9.88 -4.72
N GLN A 28 3.35 9.68 -4.47
CA GLN A 28 2.66 10.45 -3.42
C GLN A 28 3.17 10.05 -2.02
N ILE A 29 3.34 8.75 -1.78
CA ILE A 29 3.92 8.20 -0.55
C ILE A 29 5.33 8.77 -0.34
N SER A 30 6.19 8.74 -1.36
CA SER A 30 7.56 9.25 -1.24
C SER A 30 7.60 10.76 -0.93
N ARG A 31 6.72 11.55 -1.57
CA ARG A 31 6.61 12.99 -1.31
C ARG A 31 6.15 13.30 0.12
N VAL A 32 5.25 12.49 0.68
CA VAL A 32 4.77 12.68 2.05
C VAL A 32 5.84 12.29 3.06
N VAL A 33 6.52 11.17 2.81
CA VAL A 33 7.56 10.63 3.69
C VAL A 33 8.83 11.50 3.67
N ALA A 34 9.12 12.17 2.56
CA ALA A 34 10.24 13.09 2.38
C ALA A 34 11.61 12.53 2.82
N LEU A 35 11.78 11.20 2.73
CA LEU A 35 13.03 10.53 3.06
C LEU A 35 14.00 10.53 1.88
N PRO A 36 15.33 10.44 2.14
CA PRO A 36 16.32 10.20 1.10
C PRO A 36 16.03 8.90 0.34
N ASP A 37 16.33 8.86 -0.96
CA ASP A 37 15.98 7.74 -1.86
C ASP A 37 16.44 6.36 -1.36
N ASN A 38 17.61 6.28 -0.71
CA ASN A 38 18.13 5.03 -0.16
C ASN A 38 17.26 4.51 1.01
N GLN A 39 16.85 5.39 1.92
CA GLN A 39 15.99 5.05 3.05
C GLN A 39 14.56 4.79 2.59
N TYR A 40 14.04 5.56 1.63
CA TYR A 40 12.73 5.30 1.03
C TYR A 40 12.66 3.90 0.41
N ARG A 41 13.71 3.50 -0.34
CA ARG A 41 13.77 2.17 -0.94
C ARG A 41 13.78 1.06 0.12
N ALA A 42 14.59 1.21 1.16
CA ALA A 42 14.71 0.20 2.20
C ALA A 42 13.47 0.11 3.11
N LEU A 43 12.89 1.26 3.50
CA LEU A 43 11.85 1.34 4.54
C LEU A 43 10.42 1.35 3.98
N CYS A 44 10.23 1.82 2.74
CA CYS A 44 8.90 1.89 2.12
C CYS A 44 8.79 0.97 0.91
N LEU A 45 9.72 1.04 -0.05
CA LEU A 45 9.57 0.29 -1.31
C LEU A 45 9.69 -1.23 -1.10
N SER A 46 10.68 -1.69 -0.33
CA SER A 46 10.88 -3.11 -0.03
C SER A 46 9.66 -3.80 0.63
N PRO A 47 9.06 -3.24 1.71
CA PRO A 47 7.85 -3.84 2.28
C PRO A 47 6.65 -3.73 1.33
N LEU A 48 6.53 -2.67 0.53
CA LEU A 48 5.48 -2.57 -0.49
C LEU A 48 5.62 -3.61 -1.61
N GLN A 49 6.85 -3.92 -2.01
CA GLN A 49 7.15 -5.00 -2.96
C GLN A 49 6.76 -6.37 -2.37
N THR A 50 7.15 -6.63 -1.12
CA THR A 50 6.77 -7.86 -0.41
C THR A 50 5.24 -7.99 -0.28
N LEU A 51 4.54 -6.88 0.02
CA LEU A 51 3.09 -6.86 0.05
C LEU A 51 2.49 -7.10 -1.34
N ALA A 52 3.04 -6.50 -2.39
CA ALA A 52 2.59 -6.74 -3.77
C ALA A 52 2.72 -8.22 -4.16
N GLU A 53 3.83 -8.87 -3.79
CA GLU A 53 4.03 -10.30 -4.03
C GLU A 53 3.10 -11.20 -3.23
N ARG A 54 2.61 -10.75 -2.08
CA ARG A 54 1.61 -11.50 -1.30
C ARG A 54 0.20 -11.30 -1.83
N LEU A 55 -0.13 -10.06 -2.23
CA LEU A 55 -1.47 -9.69 -2.71
C LEU A 55 -1.70 -10.06 -4.18
N GLN A 56 -0.63 -10.19 -4.98
CA GLN A 56 -0.67 -10.65 -6.37
C GLN A 56 -1.78 -9.93 -7.18
N CYS A 57 -2.52 -10.68 -8.00
CA CYS A 57 -3.65 -10.19 -8.79
C CYS A 57 -4.99 -10.31 -8.05
N VAL A 58 -5.01 -10.38 -6.72
CA VAL A 58 -6.25 -10.57 -5.95
C VAL A 58 -7.17 -9.34 -6.08
N PRO A 59 -8.43 -9.51 -6.49
CA PRO A 59 -9.41 -8.43 -6.48
C PRO A 59 -9.82 -8.11 -5.04
N ALA A 60 -9.98 -6.82 -4.70
CA ALA A 60 -10.42 -6.42 -3.36
C ALA A 60 -11.91 -6.69 -3.12
N SER A 61 -12.69 -6.72 -4.22
CA SER A 61 -14.14 -6.83 -4.19
C SER A 61 -14.63 -7.52 -5.46
N LYS A 62 -15.84 -8.08 -5.44
CA LYS A 62 -16.52 -8.60 -6.64
C LYS A 62 -17.08 -7.48 -7.53
N THR A 63 -17.27 -6.28 -6.98
CA THR A 63 -17.87 -5.13 -7.68
C THR A 63 -17.21 -3.81 -7.25
N GLY A 64 -17.20 -2.81 -8.14
CA GLY A 64 -16.67 -1.47 -7.86
C GLY A 64 -15.25 -1.21 -8.39
N LYS A 65 -14.65 -0.11 -7.94
CA LYS A 65 -13.38 0.44 -8.48
C LYS A 65 -12.17 -0.50 -8.33
N TYR A 66 -12.22 -1.42 -7.37
CA TYR A 66 -11.13 -2.36 -7.05
C TYR A 66 -11.51 -3.82 -7.33
N ALA A 67 -12.47 -4.04 -8.23
CA ALA A 67 -12.89 -5.38 -8.65
C ALA A 67 -12.00 -5.99 -9.75
N GLY A 68 -11.07 -5.21 -10.31
CA GLY A 68 -10.10 -5.67 -11.30
C GLY A 68 -8.94 -6.48 -10.70
N GLU A 69 -8.13 -7.06 -11.59
CA GLU A 69 -6.93 -7.81 -11.23
C GLU A 69 -5.94 -6.94 -10.43
N GLY A 70 -5.59 -7.41 -9.23
CA GLY A 70 -4.73 -6.66 -8.30
C GLY A 70 -5.43 -5.50 -7.60
N GLY A 71 -6.75 -5.46 -7.60
CA GLY A 71 -7.54 -4.44 -6.92
C GLY A 71 -7.27 -4.35 -5.42
N LEU A 72 -6.87 -5.45 -4.77
CA LEU A 72 -6.49 -5.44 -3.35
C LEU A 72 -5.17 -4.68 -3.12
N LEU A 73 -4.18 -4.89 -4.00
CA LEU A 73 -2.95 -4.11 -3.99
C LEU A 73 -3.23 -2.62 -4.25
N ASP A 74 -4.12 -2.33 -5.20
CA ASP A 74 -4.52 -0.96 -5.52
C ASP A 74 -5.24 -0.27 -4.35
N LEU A 75 -6.14 -0.99 -3.68
CA LEU A 75 -6.84 -0.50 -2.49
C LEU A 75 -5.85 -0.21 -1.36
N THR A 76 -4.91 -1.12 -1.10
CA THR A 76 -3.89 -0.94 -0.06
C THR A 76 -3.02 0.27 -0.35
N LEU A 77 -2.45 0.40 -1.56
CA LEU A 77 -1.60 1.54 -1.94
C LEU A 77 -2.36 2.87 -1.85
N ASN A 78 -3.61 2.91 -2.32
CA ASN A 78 -4.44 4.11 -2.25
C ASN A 78 -4.74 4.50 -0.79
N THR A 79 -5.07 3.52 0.05
CA THR A 79 -5.34 3.74 1.47
C THR A 79 -4.09 4.24 2.20
N THR A 80 -2.93 3.62 1.97
CA THR A 80 -1.66 4.08 2.55
C THR A 80 -1.31 5.50 2.11
N ALA A 81 -1.43 5.81 0.82
CA ALA A 81 -1.18 7.16 0.31
C ALA A 81 -2.16 8.20 0.89
N TRP A 82 -3.42 7.81 1.12
CA TRP A 82 -4.42 8.67 1.75
C TRP A 82 -4.15 8.87 3.25
N CYS A 83 -3.88 7.81 4.00
CA CYS A 83 -3.51 7.86 5.42
C CYS A 83 -2.26 8.72 5.65
N MET A 84 -1.23 8.57 4.81
CA MET A 84 -0.04 9.40 4.87
C MET A 84 -0.36 10.88 4.62
N ARG A 85 -1.17 11.17 3.59
CA ARG A 85 -1.60 12.55 3.31
C ARG A 85 -2.41 13.16 4.45
N MET A 86 -3.26 12.38 5.12
CA MET A 86 -3.97 12.81 6.33
C MET A 86 -2.99 13.07 7.47
N SER A 87 -2.04 12.15 7.73
CA SER A 87 -1.01 12.32 8.75
C SER A 87 -0.20 13.60 8.54
N GLN A 88 0.20 13.90 7.30
CA GLN A 88 0.96 15.11 6.98
C GLN A 88 0.16 16.40 7.23
N LYS A 89 -1.15 16.38 6.95
CA LYS A 89 -2.04 17.53 7.18
C LYS A 89 -2.31 17.76 8.67
N GLU A 90 -2.44 16.70 9.46
CA GLU A 90 -2.63 16.77 10.91
C GLU A 90 -1.32 17.04 11.69
N MET A 91 -0.14 16.86 11.06
CA MET A 91 1.21 17.04 11.65
C MET A 91 1.69 18.50 11.77
N LEU A 92 0.89 19.51 11.41
CA LEU A 92 1.27 20.92 11.52
C LEU A 92 0.21 21.66 12.34
N PRO A 93 0.37 21.67 13.69
CA PRO A 93 1.22 22.68 14.32
C PRO A 93 2.30 22.08 15.24
N ARG A 94 3.54 22.55 15.07
CA ARG A 94 4.71 22.21 15.91
C ARG A 94 4.48 22.68 17.35
N GLY A 95 4.11 21.77 18.25
CA GLY A 95 3.99 22.09 19.68
C GLY A 95 3.35 21.02 20.58
N LEU A 96 2.83 19.91 20.05
CA LEU A 96 2.12 18.90 20.85
C LEU A 96 3.03 17.71 21.26
N PRO A 97 2.82 17.15 22.46
CA PRO A 97 3.69 16.16 23.10
C PRO A 97 3.71 14.80 22.36
N SER A 98 4.77 14.02 22.61
CA SER A 98 5.10 12.74 21.97
C SER A 98 4.00 11.67 22.00
N GLU A 99 2.96 11.85 22.82
CA GLU A 99 1.81 10.96 22.93
C GLU A 99 0.92 10.98 21.67
N GLU A 100 0.82 12.12 20.98
CA GLU A 100 0.05 12.26 19.73
C GLU A 100 0.78 11.61 18.53
N GLN A 101 2.11 11.50 18.58
CA GLN A 101 2.91 10.76 17.59
C GLN A 101 2.60 9.25 17.62
N SER A 102 2.22 8.69 18.79
CA SER A 102 1.83 7.28 18.91
C SER A 102 0.48 6.96 18.23
N ARG A 103 -0.44 7.93 18.14
CA ARG A 103 -1.67 7.77 17.33
C ARG A 103 -1.37 7.70 15.83
N GLN A 104 -0.26 8.26 15.35
CA GLN A 104 0.11 8.20 13.93
C GLN A 104 0.61 6.82 13.50
N PHE A 105 1.14 6.03 14.43
CA PHE A 105 1.47 4.61 14.20
C PHE A 105 0.22 3.75 13.95
N SER A 106 -0.96 4.20 14.42
CA SER A 106 -2.23 3.47 14.22
C SER A 106 -2.65 3.40 12.74
N ALA A 107 -2.37 4.42 11.93
CA ALA A 107 -2.73 4.42 10.51
C ALA A 107 -1.83 3.46 9.69
N TRP A 108 -0.57 3.33 10.09
CA TRP A 108 0.35 2.32 9.53
C TRP A 108 -0.07 0.91 9.95
N ASN A 109 -0.40 0.71 11.23
CA ASN A 109 -0.92 -0.57 11.72
C ASN A 109 -2.22 -0.96 11.01
N VAL A 110 -3.14 -0.02 10.74
CA VAL A 110 -4.34 -0.30 9.94
C VAL A 110 -3.94 -0.73 8.53
N CYS A 111 -3.03 -0.02 7.84
CA CYS A 111 -2.56 -0.43 6.52
C CYS A 111 -1.91 -1.82 6.49
N VAL A 112 -1.20 -2.21 7.55
CA VAL A 112 -0.62 -3.56 7.71
C VAL A 112 -1.69 -4.60 8.05
N PHE A 113 -2.71 -4.23 8.84
CA PHE A 113 -3.78 -5.11 9.30
C PHE A 113 -4.87 -5.34 8.25
N ILE A 114 -5.12 -4.38 7.35
CA ILE A 114 -6.11 -4.53 6.27
C ILE A 114 -5.81 -5.78 5.42
N PRO A 115 -4.57 -6.02 4.92
CA PRO A 115 -4.21 -7.26 4.25
C PRO A 115 -4.59 -8.51 5.03
N ASP A 116 -4.23 -8.60 6.33
CA ASP A 116 -4.54 -9.75 7.18
C ASP A 116 -6.06 -9.96 7.34
N CYS A 117 -6.81 -8.88 7.51
CA CYS A 117 -8.27 -8.89 7.61
C CYS A 117 -8.94 -9.42 6.32
N PHE A 118 -8.38 -9.10 5.15
CA PHE A 118 -8.90 -9.60 3.87
C PHE A 118 -8.49 -11.04 3.56
N THR A 119 -7.34 -11.52 4.05
CA THR A 119 -6.97 -12.95 3.95
C THR A 119 -7.75 -13.89 4.87
N GLY A 120 -8.48 -13.36 5.87
CA GLY A 120 -9.36 -14.13 6.75
C GLY A 120 -10.69 -14.57 6.12
N TYR A 121 -11.02 -14.05 4.93
CA TYR A 121 -12.14 -14.50 4.10
C TYR A 121 -11.63 -15.45 3.01
N ARG A 122 -11.18 -16.63 3.41
CA ARG A 122 -10.91 -17.74 2.48
C ARG A 122 -11.76 -18.94 2.85
#